data_AF-A0A358DAR2-F1
#
_entry.id   AF-A0A358DAR2-F1
#
_cell.length_a   1.000
_cell.length_b   1.000
_cell.length_c   1.000
_cell.angle_alpha   90.00
_cell.angle_beta   90.00
_cell.angle_gamma   90.00
#
_symmetry.space_group_name_H-M   'P 1'
#
loop_
_entity.id
_entity.type
_entity.pdbx_description
1 polymer ?
#
loop_
_entity_poly.entity_id
_entity_poly.type
_entity_poly.pdbx_seq_one_letter_code
_entity_poly.pdbx_strand_id
1 'polypeptide(L)'
;MGHNYGLPTIKALFAQALHCAYPACEEPLLFEERSRGVRTIAVQIAHIRSEKPDGPRYDPEYPPELLNNEENLLLLCGKHHGAVDQNESVFTTDELVDWKAAQLAQGGGTTVSDADLADMVRALESTLSALHEALSLDPPMSLRLAVLA
;
A
#
# COMPACT_ATOMS: atom_id res chain seq x y z
N MET A 1 -4.86 22.39 -12.66
CA MET A 1 -5.16 21.55 -13.84
C MET A 1 -4.82 20.14 -13.41
N GLY A 2 -5.81 19.25 -13.30
CA GLY A 2 -5.57 17.93 -12.70
C GLY A 2 -4.72 17.06 -13.63
N HIS A 3 -3.79 16.30 -13.05
CA HIS A 3 -3.04 15.27 -13.79
C HIS A 3 -4.04 14.22 -14.32
N ASN A 4 -3.86 13.79 -15.57
CA ASN A 4 -4.71 12.77 -16.19
C ASN A 4 -4.01 11.41 -16.13
N TYR A 5 -4.12 10.74 -14.98
CA TYR A 5 -3.65 9.36 -14.84
C TYR A 5 -4.63 8.41 -15.54
N GLY A 6 -4.10 7.38 -16.18
CA GLY A 6 -4.93 6.29 -16.71
C GLY A 6 -5.71 5.61 -15.57
N LEU A 7 -6.97 5.25 -15.82
CA LEU A 7 -7.77 4.48 -14.86
C LEU A 7 -7.07 3.18 -14.40
N PRO A 8 -6.33 2.43 -15.25
CA PRO A 8 -5.52 1.30 -14.79
C PRO A 8 -4.47 1.69 -13.73
N THR A 9 -3.72 2.78 -13.95
CA THR A 9 -2.72 3.28 -13.00
C THR A 9 -3.35 3.66 -11.66
N ILE A 10 -4.46 4.39 -11.68
CA ILE A 10 -5.18 4.76 -10.45
C ILE A 10 -5.62 3.49 -9.70
N LYS A 11 -6.22 2.52 -10.40
CA LYS A 11 -6.67 1.27 -9.76
C LYS A 11 -5.51 0.49 -9.14
N ALA A 12 -4.39 0.38 -9.85
CA ALA A 12 -3.22 -0.34 -9.36
C ALA A 12 -2.63 0.33 -8.10
N LEU A 13 -2.49 1.66 -8.11
CA LEU A 13 -2.02 2.42 -6.94
C LEU A 13 -2.88 2.17 -5.70
N PHE A 14 -4.20 2.27 -5.85
CA PHE A 14 -5.13 2.11 -4.72
C PHE A 14 -5.36 0.65 -4.31
N ALA A 15 -5.09 -0.33 -5.19
CA ALA A 15 -5.23 -1.74 -4.88
C ALA A 15 -4.05 -2.32 -4.07
N GLN A 16 -2.89 -1.66 -4.10
CA GLN A 16 -1.63 -2.13 -3.51
C GLN A 16 -1.19 -1.34 -2.27
N ALA A 17 -2.04 -0.48 -1.73
CA ALA A 17 -1.73 0.36 -0.58
C ALA A 17 -2.86 0.33 0.45
N LEU A 18 -2.51 0.46 1.73
CA LEU A 18 -3.47 0.50 2.84
C LEU A 18 -3.53 1.89 3.50
N HIS A 19 -2.39 2.57 3.60
CA HIS A 19 -2.26 3.88 4.20
C HIS A 19 -1.20 4.73 3.48
N CYS A 20 -1.11 5.99 3.90
CA CYS A 20 -0.11 6.96 3.44
C CYS A 20 1.31 6.37 3.39
N ALA A 21 2.06 6.71 2.33
CA ALA A 21 3.43 6.21 2.14
C ALA A 21 4.47 6.88 3.07
N TYR A 22 4.12 8.01 3.69
CA TYR A 22 5.05 8.71 4.58
C TYR A 22 5.43 7.82 5.78
N PRO A 23 6.72 7.75 6.19
CA PRO A 23 7.17 6.90 7.27
C PRO A 23 6.37 7.09 8.56
N ALA A 24 5.96 5.98 9.17
CA ALA A 24 5.16 5.94 10.39
C ALA A 24 3.79 6.66 10.31
N CYS A 25 3.27 6.94 9.11
CA CYS A 25 1.92 7.48 8.94
C CYS A 25 0.91 6.35 8.66
N GLU A 26 -0.06 6.20 9.56
CA GLU A 26 -1.13 5.20 9.46
C GLU A 26 -2.45 5.78 8.92
N GLU A 27 -2.44 6.98 8.33
CA GLU A 27 -3.65 7.60 7.77
C GLU A 27 -4.19 6.73 6.62
N PRO A 28 -5.42 6.19 6.72
CA PRO A 28 -5.97 5.29 5.73
C PRO A 28 -6.23 6.01 4.40
N LEU A 29 -6.28 5.26 3.29
CA LEU A 29 -6.59 5.85 1.98
C LEU A 29 -7.99 6.46 1.90
N LEU A 30 -8.92 5.94 2.71
CA LEU A 30 -10.32 6.32 2.75
C LEU A 30 -10.69 6.85 4.14
N PHE A 31 -11.11 8.10 4.19
CA PHE A 31 -11.75 8.66 5.36
C PHE A 31 -13.21 8.23 5.42
N GLU A 32 -13.65 7.79 6.61
CA GLU A 32 -15.02 7.39 6.87
C GLU A 32 -15.55 8.03 8.15
N GLU A 33 -16.63 8.81 8.04
CA GLU A 33 -17.44 9.23 9.19
C GLU A 33 -18.78 8.50 9.13
N ARG A 34 -18.82 7.32 9.75
CA ARG A 34 -19.95 6.38 9.65
C ARG A 34 -21.25 6.97 10.17
N SER A 35 -21.20 7.78 11.22
CA SER A 35 -22.42 8.37 11.83
C SER A 35 -23.13 9.35 10.89
N ARG A 36 -22.39 9.96 9.95
CA ARG A 36 -22.91 10.93 8.98
C ARG A 36 -22.94 10.38 7.55
N GLY A 37 -22.54 9.13 7.34
CA GLY A 37 -22.47 8.52 6.01
C GLY A 37 -21.46 9.18 5.06
N VAL A 38 -20.44 9.85 5.60
CA VAL A 38 -19.42 10.51 4.78
C VAL A 38 -18.29 9.54 4.47
N ARG A 39 -17.93 9.44 3.20
CA ARG A 39 -16.76 8.70 2.71
C ARG A 39 -16.02 9.60 1.71
N THR A 40 -14.72 9.79 1.90
CA THR A 40 -13.88 10.52 0.95
C THR A 40 -12.50 9.91 0.87
N ILE A 41 -11.88 10.00 -0.30
CA ILE A 41 -10.47 9.65 -0.45
C ILE A 41 -9.65 10.67 0.36
N ALA A 42 -8.82 10.17 1.28
CA ALA A 42 -8.00 10.97 2.19
C ALA A 42 -6.59 11.25 1.65
N VAL A 43 -6.22 10.55 0.57
CA VAL A 43 -4.91 10.62 -0.08
C VAL A 43 -4.97 11.28 -1.46
N GLN A 44 -3.80 11.71 -1.91
CA GLN A 44 -3.55 12.26 -3.23
C GLN A 44 -2.38 11.50 -3.85
N ILE A 45 -2.33 11.50 -5.19
CA ILE A 45 -1.23 10.90 -5.96
C ILE A 45 -0.11 11.94 -6.03
N ALA A 46 1.09 11.57 -5.58
CA ALA A 46 2.30 12.38 -5.68
C ALA A 46 3.30 11.73 -6.64
N HIS A 47 4.07 12.56 -7.34
CA HIS A 47 5.17 12.13 -8.19
C HIS A 47 6.46 11.96 -7.38
N ILE A 48 7.16 10.85 -7.60
CA ILE A 48 8.55 10.66 -7.15
C ILE A 48 9.44 11.65 -7.88
N ARG A 49 9.43 11.63 -9.22
CA ARG A 49 10.11 12.63 -10.08
C ARG A 49 9.09 13.55 -10.73
N SER A 50 9.29 14.86 -10.63
CA SER A 50 8.35 15.83 -11.21
C SER A 50 8.38 15.84 -12.73
N GLU A 51 7.20 16.04 -13.33
CA GLU A 51 7.04 16.29 -14.77
C GLU A 51 7.47 17.71 -15.18
N LYS A 52 7.56 18.63 -14.22
CA LYS A 52 7.84 20.03 -14.48
C LYS A 52 9.33 20.32 -14.38
N PRO A 53 9.94 21.02 -15.35
CA PRO A 53 11.35 21.42 -15.28
C PRO A 53 11.72 22.25 -14.05
N ASP A 54 10.76 23.04 -13.54
CA ASP A 54 10.86 23.84 -12.32
C ASP A 54 10.23 23.14 -11.10
N GLY A 55 9.95 21.85 -11.21
CA GLY A 55 9.36 21.06 -10.14
C GLY A 55 10.39 20.32 -9.29
N PRO A 56 10.00 19.84 -8.10
CA PRO A 56 10.89 19.13 -7.21
C PRO A 56 11.36 17.81 -7.84
N ARG A 57 12.65 17.49 -7.72
CA ARG A 57 13.26 16.26 -8.26
C ARG A 57 13.02 16.08 -9.77
N TYR A 58 12.94 17.18 -10.53
CA TYR A 58 12.96 17.10 -11.99
C TYR A 58 14.25 16.43 -12.45
N ASP A 59 14.09 15.46 -13.34
CA ASP A 59 15.19 14.70 -13.92
C ASP A 59 15.04 14.74 -15.46
N PRO A 60 15.88 15.50 -16.18
CA PRO A 60 15.80 15.62 -17.63
C PRO A 60 16.18 14.33 -18.36
N GLU A 61 16.82 13.37 -17.69
CA GLU A 61 17.18 12.07 -18.25
C GLU A 61 16.06 11.03 -18.01
N TYR A 62 15.08 11.32 -17.15
CA TYR A 62 13.97 10.42 -16.89
C TYR A 62 12.97 10.42 -18.06
N PRO A 63 12.59 9.25 -18.60
CA PRO A 63 11.73 9.18 -19.78
C PRO A 63 10.34 9.80 -19.52
N PRO A 64 9.88 10.76 -20.35
CA PRO A 64 8.60 11.46 -20.15
C PRO A 64 7.39 10.52 -20.11
N GLU A 65 7.43 9.41 -20.85
CA GLU A 65 6.39 8.39 -20.89
C GLU A 65 6.24 7.62 -19.58
N LEU A 66 7.26 7.62 -18.72
CA LEU A 66 7.25 6.94 -17.42
C LEU A 66 6.83 7.85 -16.26
N LEU A 67 6.66 9.16 -16.50
CA LEU A 67 6.33 10.13 -15.45
C LEU A 67 5.00 9.82 -14.76
N ASN A 68 4.01 9.36 -15.53
CA ASN A 68 2.67 9.04 -15.03
C ASN A 68 2.45 7.54 -14.84
N ASN A 69 3.51 6.74 -14.88
CA ASN A 69 3.44 5.33 -14.58
C ASN A 69 3.45 5.08 -13.08
N GLU A 70 2.89 3.96 -12.66
CA GLU A 70 2.70 3.61 -11.26
C GLU A 70 4.02 3.62 -10.47
N GLU A 71 5.12 3.24 -11.11
CA GLU A 71 6.46 3.17 -10.53
C GLU A 71 7.00 4.54 -10.11
N ASN A 72 6.51 5.62 -10.72
CA ASN A 72 6.87 7.00 -10.37
C ASN A 72 5.85 7.68 -9.46
N LEU A 73 4.87 6.93 -8.93
CA LEU A 73 3.73 7.49 -8.19
C LEU A 73 3.54 6.78 -6.84
N LEU A 74 3.24 7.56 -5.80
CA LEU A 74 2.88 7.07 -4.46
C LEU A 74 1.65 7.80 -3.91
N LEU A 75 0.99 7.19 -2.92
CA LEU A 75 -0.18 7.78 -2.26
C LEU A 75 0.22 8.44 -0.93
N LEU A 76 -0.08 9.74 -0.80
CA LEU A 76 0.18 10.53 0.40
C LEU A 76 -1.11 11.19 0.90
N CYS A 77 -1.32 11.21 2.22
CA CYS A 77 -2.45 11.93 2.82
C CYS A 77 -2.30 13.44 2.64
N GLY A 78 -3.39 14.19 2.80
CA GLY A 78 -3.38 15.65 2.66
C GLY A 78 -2.36 16.38 3.55
N LYS A 79 -1.95 15.77 4.68
CA LYS A 79 -0.89 16.31 5.56
C LYS A 79 0.50 16.24 4.93
N HIS A 80 0.83 15.14 4.25
CA HIS A 80 2.18 14.88 3.76
C HIS A 80 2.34 15.19 2.27
N HIS A 81 1.27 15.11 1.48
CA HIS A 81 1.28 15.38 0.06
C HIS A 81 1.84 16.77 -0.26
N GLY A 82 1.30 17.83 0.35
CA GLY A 82 1.76 19.19 0.11
C GLY A 82 3.24 19.41 0.46
N ALA A 83 3.75 18.72 1.49
CA ALA A 83 5.15 18.82 1.86
C ALA A 83 6.08 18.25 0.77
N VAL A 84 5.70 17.12 0.18
CA VAL A 84 6.47 16.44 -0.87
C VAL A 84 6.39 17.17 -2.21
N ASP A 85 5.21 17.69 -2.56
CA ASP A 85 4.95 18.34 -3.86
C ASP A 85 5.47 19.78 -3.94
N GLN A 86 5.62 20.49 -2.82
CA GLN A 86 5.92 21.94 -2.82
C GLN A 86 7.32 22.29 -2.31
N ASN A 87 8.02 21.40 -1.61
CA ASN A 87 9.34 21.69 -1.07
C ASN A 87 10.42 21.00 -1.90
N GLU A 88 11.09 21.79 -2.74
CA GLU A 88 12.19 21.33 -3.57
C GLU A 88 13.31 20.71 -2.72
N SER A 89 13.70 19.49 -3.09
CA SER A 89 14.94 18.82 -2.66
C SER A 89 15.08 18.47 -1.17
N VAL A 90 14.03 18.65 -0.35
CA VAL A 90 14.00 18.16 1.05
C VAL A 90 13.81 16.64 1.08
N PHE A 91 12.97 16.12 0.19
CA PHE A 91 12.72 14.71 0.01
C PHE A 91 13.36 14.28 -1.29
N THR A 92 14.34 13.39 -1.22
CA THR A 92 15.09 12.87 -2.36
C THR A 92 14.28 11.83 -3.14
N THR A 93 14.65 11.61 -4.39
CA THR A 93 14.08 10.54 -5.22
C THR A 93 14.21 9.18 -4.54
N ASP A 94 15.37 8.88 -3.97
CA ASP A 94 15.66 7.59 -3.32
C ASP A 94 14.77 7.37 -2.09
N GLU A 95 14.60 8.40 -1.25
CA GLU A 95 13.68 8.32 -0.11
C GLU A 95 12.24 8.02 -0.55
N LEU A 96 11.75 8.68 -1.60
CA LEU A 96 10.39 8.46 -2.09
C LEU A 96 10.21 7.07 -2.73
N VAL A 97 11.26 6.52 -3.36
CA VAL A 97 11.28 5.13 -3.83
C VAL A 97 11.20 4.16 -2.65
N ASP A 98 11.94 4.41 -1.56
CA ASP A 98 11.87 3.60 -0.35
C ASP A 98 10.47 3.68 0.30
N TRP A 99 9.85 4.85 0.31
CA TRP A 99 8.49 5.04 0.83
C TRP A 99 7.46 4.29 -0.02
N LYS A 100 7.60 4.33 -1.35
CA LYS A 100 6.77 3.54 -2.26
C LYS A 100 6.92 2.04 -2.00
N ALA A 101 8.15 1.55 -1.84
CA ALA A 101 8.41 0.14 -1.53
C ALA A 101 7.78 -0.26 -0.19
N ALA A 102 7.93 0.57 0.86
CA ALA A 102 7.29 0.36 2.14
C ALA A 102 5.76 0.39 2.05
N GLN A 103 5.20 1.26 1.20
CA GLN A 103 3.76 1.32 0.95
C GLN A 103 3.24 0.05 0.29
N LEU A 104 3.94 -0.49 -0.71
CA LEU A 104 3.59 -1.77 -1.34
C LEU A 104 3.71 -2.94 -0.36
N ALA A 105 4.69 -2.90 0.54
CA ALA A 105 4.89 -3.94 1.56
C ALA A 105 3.77 -3.98 2.62
N GLN A 106 2.93 -2.95 2.73
CA GLN A 106 1.71 -2.98 3.54
C GLN A 106 0.74 -4.09 3.09
N GLY A 107 0.82 -4.47 1.81
CA GLY A 107 -0.04 -5.47 1.17
C GLY A 107 -1.24 -4.87 0.46
N GLY A 108 -1.89 -5.69 -0.35
CA GLY A 108 -3.05 -5.32 -1.15
C GLY A 108 -3.22 -6.27 -2.34
N GLY A 109 -4.46 -6.66 -2.62
CA GLY A 109 -4.89 -7.26 -3.90
C GLY A 109 -4.06 -8.41 -4.49
N THR A 110 -3.30 -9.18 -3.70
CA THR A 110 -2.52 -10.31 -4.24
C THR A 110 -3.37 -11.56 -4.39
N THR A 111 -3.02 -12.38 -5.37
CA THR A 111 -3.51 -13.76 -5.46
C THR A 111 -2.91 -14.57 -4.32
N VAL A 112 -3.75 -15.24 -3.55
CA VAL A 112 -3.30 -16.23 -2.56
C VAL A 112 -2.90 -17.48 -3.34
N SER A 113 -1.62 -17.84 -3.29
CA SER A 113 -1.15 -19.11 -3.86
C SER A 113 -1.45 -20.29 -2.93
N ASP A 114 -1.39 -21.51 -3.45
CA ASP A 114 -1.52 -22.72 -2.62
C ASP A 114 -0.43 -22.79 -1.53
N ALA A 115 0.74 -22.22 -1.79
CA ALA A 115 1.82 -22.12 -0.81
C ALA A 115 1.45 -21.15 0.32
N ASP A 116 0.95 -19.96 -0.01
CA ASP A 116 0.47 -18.98 0.97
C ASP A 116 -0.65 -19.57 1.82
N LEU A 117 -1.59 -20.30 1.20
CA LEU A 117 -2.67 -20.97 1.90
C LEU A 117 -2.14 -22.03 2.86
N ALA A 118 -1.17 -22.85 2.43
CA ALA A 118 -0.57 -23.87 3.28
C ALA A 118 0.19 -23.25 4.48
N ASP A 119 0.85 -22.11 4.29
CA ASP A 119 1.50 -21.37 5.39
C ASP A 119 0.48 -20.80 6.38
N MET A 120 -0.63 -20.24 5.89
CA MET A 120 -1.71 -19.76 6.76
C MET A 120 -2.34 -20.89 7.57
N VAL A 121 -2.56 -22.07 6.96
CA VAL A 121 -3.08 -23.25 7.68
C VAL A 121 -2.11 -23.68 8.78
N ARG A 122 -0.80 -23.77 8.48
CA ARG A 122 0.22 -24.11 9.50
C ARG A 122 0.24 -23.11 10.66
N ALA A 123 0.17 -21.81 10.36
CA ALA A 123 0.15 -20.77 11.38
C ALA A 123 -1.10 -20.86 12.27
N LEU A 124 -2.27 -21.13 11.66
CA LEU A 124 -3.52 -21.31 12.39
C LEU A 124 -3.48 -22.57 13.27
N GLU A 125 -3.01 -23.70 12.76
CA GLU A 125 -2.84 -24.94 13.52
C GLU A 125 -1.92 -24.74 14.73
N SER A 126 -0.78 -24.06 14.54
CA SER A 126 0.14 -23.73 15.63
C SER A 126 -0.53 -22.84 16.69
N THR A 127 -1.28 -21.83 16.26
CA THR A 127 -1.97 -20.91 17.18
C THR A 127 -3.07 -21.62 17.96
N LEU A 128 -3.84 -22.48 17.29
CA LEU A 128 -4.86 -23.31 17.93
C LEU A 128 -4.23 -24.27 18.94
N SER A 129 -3.11 -24.91 18.62
CA SER A 129 -2.39 -25.79 19.55
C SER A 129 -1.89 -25.02 20.78
N ALA A 130 -1.37 -23.82 20.62
CA ALA A 130 -0.92 -23.00 21.75
C ALA A 130 -2.09 -22.55 22.65
N LEU A 131 -3.20 -22.09 22.05
CA LEU A 131 -4.42 -21.74 22.80
C LEU A 131 -4.98 -22.95 23.54
N HIS A 132 -4.91 -24.10 22.91
CA HIS A 132 -5.36 -25.36 23.44
C HIS A 132 -4.63 -25.75 24.74
N GLU A 133 -3.30 -25.73 24.70
CA GLU A 133 -2.44 -25.98 25.86
C GLU A 133 -2.68 -24.95 26.97
N ALA A 134 -2.77 -23.66 26.61
CA ALA A 134 -2.97 -22.58 27.58
C ALA A 134 -4.31 -22.68 28.33
N LEU A 135 -5.36 -23.21 27.67
CA LEU A 135 -6.70 -23.32 28.23
C LEU A 135 -7.00 -24.70 28.84
N SER A 136 -6.04 -25.64 28.83
CA SER A 136 -6.24 -27.02 29.31
C SER A 136 -7.48 -27.71 28.71
N LEU A 137 -7.78 -27.42 27.46
CA LEU A 137 -8.83 -28.11 26.73
C LEU A 137 -8.31 -29.52 26.32
N ASP A 138 -9.10 -30.39 25.68
CA ASP A 138 -8.61 -31.61 24.98
C ASP A 138 -8.24 -31.36 23.50
N PRO A 139 -7.07 -31.82 22.97
CA PRO A 139 -6.47 -31.28 21.74
C PRO A 139 -7.43 -31.26 20.55
N PRO A 140 -7.45 -30.18 19.75
CA PRO A 140 -8.38 -30.10 18.64
C PRO A 140 -8.10 -31.27 17.68
N MET A 141 -9.17 -32.01 17.34
CA MET A 141 -9.14 -33.00 16.28
C MET A 141 -8.47 -32.40 15.03
N SER A 142 -7.45 -33.07 14.49
CA SER A 142 -6.75 -32.63 13.29
C SER A 142 -7.75 -32.29 12.19
N LEU A 143 -7.75 -31.04 11.71
CA LEU A 143 -8.46 -30.68 10.49
C LEU A 143 -7.70 -31.29 9.31
N ARG A 144 -7.98 -32.55 8.99
CA ARG A 144 -7.51 -33.14 7.74
C ARG A 144 -8.24 -32.44 6.60
N LEU A 145 -7.56 -31.50 5.97
CA LEU A 145 -7.98 -30.92 4.70
C LEU A 145 -7.92 -32.03 3.64
N ALA A 146 -9.06 -32.67 3.39
CA ALA A 146 -9.22 -33.56 2.25
C ALA A 146 -9.26 -32.69 0.98
N VAL A 147 -8.09 -32.31 0.48
CA VAL A 147 -7.94 -31.78 -0.87
C VAL A 147 -8.10 -32.98 -1.80
N LEU A 148 -9.32 -33.18 -2.28
CA LEU A 148 -9.65 -34.18 -3.30
C LEU A 148 -9.27 -33.64 -4.68
N ALA A 149 -8.74 -34.58 -5.47
CA ALA A 149 -8.27 -34.51 -6.86
C ALA A 149 -9.15 -33.74 -7.86
#